data_AF-A0A1A6FTU7-F1
#
_entry.id   AF-A0A1A6FTU7-F1
#
_cell.length_a   1.000
_cell.length_b   1.000
_cell.length_c   1.000
_cell.angle_alpha   90.00
_cell.angle_beta   90.00
_cell.angle_gamma   90.00
#
_symmetry.space_group_name_H-M   'P 1'
#
loop_
_entity.id
_entity.type
_entity.pdbx_description
1 polymer ?
#
loop_
_entity_poly.entity_id
_entity_poly.type
_entity_poly.pdbx_seq_one_letter_code
_entity_poly.pdbx_strand_id
1 'polypeptide(L)'
;MRPRLPGIIVILALLVPGFAKAHPHVWVVVRSEIAFTPDGKVRGVRHAWTFDEMYSAFALQGLGKDGKPPTREELAPIAKVNAESLAEFDYFTFAKHDNAKAAFGPPEDVYLEADDKKIVTMHFLLPLETPVSARKPFSFQVYDPTYFVAFDFEKQDPIALAAAPSGCSTSLVQPKPLLSAETQKLSEAFFSNMSPGADFGIKLATRVVVACP
;
A
#
# COMPACT_ATOMS: atom_id res chain seq x y z
N MET A 1 53.09 -42.05 36.75
CA MET A 1 52.12 -41.95 35.64
C MET A 1 51.06 -40.91 36.03
N ARG A 2 51.06 -39.73 35.40
CA ARG A 2 50.05 -38.67 35.63
C ARG A 2 48.92 -38.85 34.60
N PRO A 3 47.64 -38.97 34.99
CA PRO A 3 46.55 -38.97 34.04
C PRO A 3 46.33 -37.55 33.50
N ARG A 4 46.29 -37.41 32.17
CA ARG A 4 45.99 -36.17 31.46
C ARG A 4 44.48 -35.96 31.46
N LEU A 5 43.99 -34.82 31.94
CA LEU A 5 42.60 -34.38 31.72
C LEU A 5 42.40 -34.12 30.21
N PRO A 6 41.32 -34.62 29.57
CA PRO A 6 40.94 -34.17 28.24
C PRO A 6 40.28 -32.80 28.35
N GLY A 7 40.82 -31.82 27.64
CA GLY A 7 40.28 -30.46 27.59
C GLY A 7 38.91 -30.43 26.90
N ILE A 8 37.94 -29.80 27.56
CA ILE A 8 36.63 -29.49 27.00
C ILE A 8 36.83 -28.36 25.98
N ILE A 9 36.69 -28.67 24.69
CA ILE A 9 36.58 -27.67 23.63
C ILE A 9 35.16 -27.11 23.68
N VAL A 10 35.00 -25.90 24.21
CA VAL A 10 33.76 -25.13 24.09
C VAL A 10 33.72 -24.59 22.66
N ILE A 11 32.94 -25.24 21.79
CA ILE A 11 32.61 -24.69 20.47
C ILE A 11 31.58 -23.58 20.72
N LEU A 12 32.05 -22.34 20.73
CA LEU A 12 31.20 -21.16 20.69
C LEU A 12 30.58 -21.11 19.28
N ALA A 13 29.35 -21.59 19.14
CA ALA A 13 28.58 -21.45 17.92
C ALA A 13 28.37 -19.95 17.66
N LEU A 14 29.17 -19.40 16.73
CA LEU A 14 28.94 -18.08 16.15
C LEU A 14 27.57 -18.13 15.48
N LEU A 15 26.55 -17.62 16.17
CA LEU A 15 25.28 -17.23 15.57
C LEU A 15 25.61 -16.21 14.49
N VAL A 16 25.70 -16.67 13.25
CA VAL A 16 25.72 -15.78 12.09
C VAL A 16 24.40 -15.02 12.14
N PRO A 17 24.39 -13.69 12.35
CA PRO A 17 23.15 -12.93 12.29
C PRO A 17 22.57 -13.15 10.89
N GLY A 18 21.46 -13.88 10.83
CA GLY A 18 20.70 -14.02 9.59
C GLY A 18 20.36 -12.63 9.09
N PHE A 19 20.53 -12.39 7.79
CA PHE A 19 20.13 -11.15 7.15
C PHE A 19 18.66 -10.87 7.47
N ALA A 20 18.41 -9.94 8.40
CA ALA A 20 17.08 -9.40 8.61
C ALA A 20 16.76 -8.57 7.36
N LYS A 21 15.85 -9.05 6.51
CA LYS A 21 15.25 -8.25 5.44
C LYS A 21 14.42 -7.15 6.09
N ALA A 22 15.06 -6.04 6.42
CA ALA A 22 14.40 -4.86 6.91
C ALA A 22 13.76 -4.13 5.71
N HIS A 23 12.43 -4.23 5.63
CA HIS A 23 11.47 -3.56 4.73
C HIS A 23 11.13 -4.21 3.37
N PRO A 24 9.84 -4.16 2.96
CA PRO A 24 8.70 -3.51 3.61
C PRO A 24 8.15 -4.29 4.82
N HIS A 25 7.64 -3.56 5.83
CA HIS A 25 7.07 -4.16 7.06
C HIS A 25 5.61 -4.55 6.88
N VAL A 26 4.93 -3.87 5.96
CA VAL A 26 3.57 -4.17 5.54
C VAL A 26 3.53 -4.16 4.03
N TRP A 27 2.98 -5.20 3.45
CA TRP A 27 2.66 -5.27 2.04
C TRP A 27 1.16 -5.09 1.85
N VAL A 28 0.79 -4.27 0.86
CA VAL A 28 -0.61 -4.02 0.49
C VAL A 28 -0.79 -4.27 -0.99
N VAL A 29 -1.72 -5.17 -1.32
CA VAL A 29 -2.23 -5.35 -2.68
C VAL A 29 -3.40 -4.40 -2.89
N VAL A 30 -3.27 -3.51 -3.87
CA VAL A 30 -4.23 -2.47 -4.19
C VAL A 30 -5.10 -2.89 -5.37
N ARG A 31 -6.41 -2.89 -5.16
CA ARG A 31 -7.39 -2.70 -6.25
C ARG A 31 -8.00 -1.32 -6.12
N SER A 32 -8.29 -0.70 -7.25
CA SER A 32 -8.96 0.60 -7.28
C SER A 32 -10.09 0.62 -8.30
N GLU A 33 -11.05 1.52 -8.06
CA GLU A 33 -12.12 1.85 -8.98
C GLU A 33 -12.20 3.37 -9.10
N ILE A 34 -12.26 3.89 -10.32
CA ILE A 34 -12.48 5.31 -10.53
C ILE A 34 -13.97 5.61 -10.35
N ALA A 35 -14.28 6.44 -9.37
CA ALA A 35 -15.65 6.89 -9.11
C ALA A 35 -15.95 8.12 -9.95
N PHE A 36 -17.08 8.10 -10.66
CA PHE A 36 -17.57 9.23 -11.44
C PHE A 36 -18.82 9.86 -10.81
N THR A 37 -18.99 11.16 -10.98
CA THR A 37 -20.26 11.84 -10.72
C THR A 37 -21.28 11.52 -11.82
N PRO A 38 -22.59 11.75 -11.60
CA PRO A 38 -23.60 11.56 -12.64
C PRO A 38 -23.38 12.39 -13.92
N ASP A 39 -22.71 13.55 -13.81
CA ASP A 39 -22.31 14.40 -14.95
C ASP A 39 -20.97 13.97 -15.60
N GLY A 40 -20.40 12.83 -15.20
CA GLY A 40 -19.22 12.24 -15.83
C GLY A 40 -17.88 12.83 -15.42
N LYS A 41 -17.81 13.57 -14.30
CA LYS A 41 -16.55 14.04 -13.72
C LYS A 41 -15.94 12.95 -12.84
N VAL A 42 -14.62 12.93 -12.73
CA VAL A 42 -13.94 12.07 -11.75
C VAL A 42 -14.25 12.64 -10.37
N ARG A 43 -14.96 11.86 -9.55
CA ARG A 43 -15.29 12.18 -8.16
C ARG A 43 -14.17 11.79 -7.20
N GLY A 44 -13.48 10.69 -7.48
CA GLY A 44 -12.51 10.12 -6.55
C GLY A 44 -12.05 8.72 -6.95
N VAL A 45 -11.35 8.06 -6.04
CA VAL A 45 -10.86 6.69 -6.22
C VAL A 45 -11.35 5.84 -5.07
N ARG A 46 -12.10 4.77 -5.37
CA ARG A 46 -12.46 3.75 -4.39
C ARG A 46 -11.33 2.72 -4.34
N HIS A 47 -10.85 2.43 -3.14
CA HIS A 47 -9.78 1.48 -2.90
C HIS A 47 -10.31 0.24 -2.20
N ALA A 48 -9.70 -0.89 -2.53
CA ALA A 48 -9.68 -2.10 -1.72
C ALA A 48 -8.21 -2.49 -1.50
N TRP A 49 -7.74 -2.29 -0.28
CA TRP A 49 -6.36 -2.55 0.15
C TRP A 49 -6.30 -3.83 0.95
N THR A 50 -5.73 -4.88 0.35
CA THR A 50 -5.58 -6.18 0.99
C THR A 50 -4.19 -6.28 1.61
N PHE A 51 -4.14 -6.44 2.93
CA PHE A 51 -2.88 -6.49 3.67
C PHE A 51 -2.27 -7.89 3.65
N ASP A 52 -0.99 -7.99 3.95
CA ASP A 52 -0.32 -9.28 4.12
C ASP A 52 -0.79 -10.06 5.37
N GLU A 53 -0.32 -11.31 5.46
CA GLU A 53 -0.65 -12.23 6.55
C GLU A 53 -0.22 -11.71 7.92
N MET A 54 0.92 -11.01 8.02
CA MET A 54 1.49 -10.57 9.29
C MET A 54 0.71 -9.39 9.87
N TYR A 55 0.45 -8.37 9.06
CA TYR A 55 -0.42 -7.26 9.45
C TYR A 55 -1.82 -7.78 9.78
N SER A 56 -2.38 -8.66 8.95
CA SER A 56 -3.71 -9.23 9.19
C SER A 56 -3.76 -9.99 10.51
N ALA A 57 -2.78 -10.84 10.81
CA ALA A 57 -2.72 -11.56 12.08
C ALA A 57 -2.65 -10.61 13.30
N PHE A 58 -1.89 -9.51 13.18
CA PHE A 58 -1.81 -8.50 14.22
C PHE A 58 -3.12 -7.72 14.40
N ALA A 59 -3.71 -7.25 13.29
CA ALA A 59 -4.96 -6.50 13.31
C ALA A 59 -6.13 -7.31 13.89
N LEU A 60 -6.14 -8.61 13.68
CA LEU A 60 -7.20 -9.50 14.16
C LEU A 60 -6.94 -10.08 15.56
N GLN A 61 -5.87 -9.67 16.24
CA GLN A 61 -5.51 -10.21 17.54
C GLN A 61 -6.63 -9.96 18.58
N GLY A 62 -7.16 -11.05 19.14
CA GLY A 62 -8.24 -10.99 20.13
C GLY A 62 -9.63 -10.76 19.53
N LEU A 63 -9.75 -10.77 18.20
CA LEU A 63 -11.03 -10.68 17.48
C LEU A 63 -11.42 -12.01 16.84
N GLY A 64 -12.69 -12.11 16.45
CA GLY A 64 -13.27 -13.32 15.88
C GLY A 64 -13.62 -14.36 16.94
N LYS A 65 -14.66 -15.14 16.68
CA LYS A 65 -15.18 -16.17 17.60
C LYS A 65 -15.18 -17.52 16.92
N ASP A 66 -14.95 -18.57 17.70
CA ASP A 66 -15.03 -19.96 17.25
C ASP A 66 -14.18 -20.26 16.00
N GLY A 67 -13.02 -19.61 15.89
CA GLY A 67 -12.09 -19.76 14.76
C GLY A 67 -12.48 -19.02 13.48
N LYS A 68 -13.65 -18.38 13.42
CA LYS A 68 -14.14 -17.61 12.27
C LYS A 68 -13.45 -16.26 12.13
N PRO A 69 -13.41 -15.67 10.93
CA PRO A 69 -13.00 -14.28 10.77
C PRO A 69 -13.94 -13.33 11.53
N PRO A 70 -13.42 -12.20 12.05
CA PRO A 70 -14.25 -11.21 12.72
C PRO A 70 -15.24 -10.54 11.77
N THR A 71 -16.37 -10.09 12.33
CA THR A 71 -17.37 -9.37 11.54
C THR A 71 -16.93 -7.93 11.27
N ARG A 72 -17.60 -7.25 10.32
CA ARG A 72 -17.35 -5.83 10.04
C ARG A 72 -17.57 -4.96 11.27
N GLU A 73 -18.53 -5.31 12.12
CA GLU A 73 -18.82 -4.61 13.37
C GLU A 73 -17.66 -4.75 14.38
N GLU A 74 -17.06 -5.94 14.48
CA GLU A 74 -15.88 -6.17 15.33
C GLU A 74 -14.66 -5.41 14.81
N LEU A 75 -14.56 -5.20 13.49
CA LEU A 75 -13.46 -4.48 12.85
C LEU A 75 -13.66 -2.96 12.76
N ALA A 76 -14.87 -2.45 13.00
CA ALA A 76 -15.20 -1.04 12.86
C ALA A 76 -14.29 -0.08 13.67
N PRO A 77 -13.87 -0.41 14.91
CA PRO A 77 -12.92 0.43 15.64
C PRO A 77 -11.55 0.54 14.95
N ILE A 78 -11.05 -0.56 14.36
CA ILE A 78 -9.78 -0.59 13.64
C ILE A 78 -9.91 0.20 12.34
N ALA A 79 -11.02 0.05 11.62
CA ALA A 79 -11.29 0.77 10.38
C ALA A 79 -11.27 2.29 10.62
N LYS A 80 -11.89 2.73 11.72
CA LYS A 80 -11.90 4.13 12.15
C LYS A 80 -10.49 4.65 12.45
N VAL A 81 -9.74 3.95 13.31
CA VAL A 81 -8.37 4.35 13.68
C VAL A 81 -7.48 4.40 12.44
N ASN A 82 -7.54 3.39 11.57
CA ASN A 82 -6.77 3.39 10.32
C ASN A 82 -7.11 4.59 9.45
N ALA A 83 -8.40 4.89 9.23
CA ALA A 83 -8.80 6.06 8.43
C ALA A 83 -8.31 7.38 9.03
N GLU A 84 -8.38 7.54 10.35
CA GLU A 84 -7.89 8.73 11.04
C GLU A 84 -6.36 8.86 10.94
N SER A 85 -5.61 7.78 11.17
CA SER A 85 -4.14 7.78 11.09
C SER A 85 -3.62 7.99 9.67
N LEU A 86 -4.31 7.46 8.66
CA LEU A 86 -3.89 7.61 7.25
C LEU A 86 -3.97 9.06 6.75
N ALA A 87 -4.72 9.93 7.41
CA ALA A 87 -4.80 11.35 7.07
C ALA A 87 -3.44 12.05 7.15
N GLU A 88 -2.57 11.67 8.10
CA GLU A 88 -1.23 12.24 8.27
C GLU A 88 -0.29 11.92 7.09
N PHE A 89 -0.66 10.93 6.27
CA PHE A 89 0.14 10.42 5.15
C PHE A 89 -0.54 10.62 3.80
N ASP A 90 -1.49 11.56 3.69
CA ASP A 90 -2.30 11.80 2.47
C ASP A 90 -2.96 10.50 1.93
N TYR A 91 -3.31 9.57 2.83
CA TYR A 91 -3.83 8.24 2.50
C TYR A 91 -2.96 7.48 1.49
N PHE A 92 -1.66 7.77 1.48
CA PHE A 92 -0.66 7.26 0.53
C PHE A 92 -1.05 7.40 -0.95
N THR A 93 -2.04 8.24 -1.27
CA THR A 93 -2.66 8.30 -2.60
C THR A 93 -2.54 9.70 -3.16
N PHE A 94 -1.79 9.82 -4.26
CA PHE A 94 -1.40 11.11 -4.81
C PHE A 94 -1.90 11.23 -6.24
N ALA A 95 -2.76 12.22 -6.49
CA ALA A 95 -3.38 12.41 -7.80
C ALA A 95 -2.94 13.69 -8.52
N LYS A 96 -3.05 13.64 -9.85
CA LYS A 96 -2.90 14.78 -10.75
C LYS A 96 -4.03 14.83 -11.76
N HIS A 97 -4.48 16.03 -12.08
CA HIS A 97 -5.40 16.30 -13.18
C HIS A 97 -4.79 17.39 -14.06
N ASP A 98 -4.65 17.11 -15.36
CA ASP A 98 -3.97 18.01 -16.31
C ASP A 98 -2.59 18.49 -15.81
N ASN A 99 -1.80 17.55 -15.26
CA ASN A 99 -0.49 17.78 -14.62
C ASN A 99 -0.46 18.64 -13.34
N ALA A 100 -1.60 19.21 -12.90
CA ALA A 100 -1.72 19.88 -11.62
C ALA A 100 -2.08 18.90 -10.50
N LYS A 101 -1.67 19.18 -9.25
CA LYS A 101 -2.06 18.37 -8.08
C LYS A 101 -3.59 18.38 -7.94
N ALA A 102 -4.18 17.20 -7.77
CA ALA A 102 -5.57 17.03 -7.40
C ALA A 102 -5.61 16.47 -5.97
N ALA A 103 -6.13 17.25 -5.03
CA ALA A 103 -6.17 16.88 -3.62
C ALA A 103 -7.38 15.99 -3.31
N PHE A 104 -7.18 15.03 -2.41
CA PHE A 104 -8.24 14.19 -1.86
C PHE A 104 -8.71 14.77 -0.52
N GLY A 105 -10.00 14.63 -0.25
CA GLY A 105 -10.59 14.87 1.06
C GLY A 105 -10.55 13.62 1.95
N PRO A 106 -11.17 13.69 3.15
CA PRO A 106 -11.31 12.54 4.04
C PRO A 106 -12.06 11.37 3.37
N PRO A 107 -11.74 10.11 3.73
CA PRO A 107 -12.33 8.95 3.10
C PRO A 107 -13.81 8.79 3.49
N GLU A 108 -14.60 8.38 2.50
CA GLU A 108 -16.00 7.99 2.63
C GLU A 108 -16.11 6.45 2.66
N ASP A 109 -17.23 5.93 3.19
CA ASP A 109 -17.56 4.50 3.17
C ASP A 109 -16.46 3.56 3.70
N VAL A 110 -15.75 3.97 4.76
CA VAL A 110 -14.64 3.17 5.30
C VAL A 110 -15.16 1.93 6.02
N TYR A 111 -14.65 0.76 5.64
CA TYR A 111 -14.82 -0.46 6.41
C TYR A 111 -13.64 -1.42 6.22
N LEU A 112 -13.51 -2.36 7.16
CA LEU A 112 -12.62 -3.51 7.05
C LEU A 112 -13.45 -4.77 6.95
N GLU A 113 -12.94 -5.75 6.23
CA GLU A 113 -13.42 -7.12 6.28
C GLU A 113 -12.23 -8.08 6.32
N ALA A 114 -12.47 -9.30 6.78
CA ALA A 114 -11.50 -10.37 6.78
C ALA A 114 -12.09 -11.57 6.03
N ASP A 115 -11.31 -12.16 5.12
CA ASP A 115 -11.72 -13.37 4.41
C ASP A 115 -11.62 -14.63 5.30
N ASP A 116 -12.00 -15.79 4.76
CA ASP A 116 -11.92 -17.07 5.50
C ASP A 116 -10.48 -17.45 5.91
N LYS A 117 -9.47 -16.90 5.21
CA LYS A 117 -8.05 -17.05 5.56
C LYS A 117 -7.58 -15.99 6.54
N LYS A 118 -8.48 -15.13 7.03
CA LYS A 118 -8.23 -14.03 7.95
C LYS A 118 -7.30 -12.97 7.35
N ILE A 119 -7.30 -12.81 6.03
CA ILE A 119 -6.63 -11.72 5.35
C ILE A 119 -7.55 -10.51 5.39
N VAL A 120 -7.02 -9.40 5.88
CA VAL A 120 -7.77 -8.16 6.06
C VAL A 120 -7.75 -7.34 4.76
N THR A 121 -8.92 -6.83 4.38
CA THR A 121 -9.07 -5.85 3.31
C THR A 121 -9.74 -4.59 3.83
N MET A 122 -9.11 -3.43 3.62
CA MET A 122 -9.70 -2.12 3.88
C MET A 122 -10.32 -1.55 2.62
N HIS A 123 -11.58 -1.16 2.74
CA HIS A 123 -12.35 -0.53 1.68
C HIS A 123 -12.66 0.91 2.06
N PHE A 124 -12.50 1.82 1.11
CA PHE A 124 -12.80 3.24 1.31
C PHE A 124 -12.87 3.96 -0.03
N LEU A 125 -13.63 5.06 -0.09
CA LEU A 125 -13.61 6.01 -1.20
C LEU A 125 -12.78 7.22 -0.78
N LEU A 126 -11.75 7.57 -1.55
CA LEU A 126 -11.08 8.87 -1.46
C LEU A 126 -11.73 9.85 -2.44
N PRO A 127 -12.62 10.75 -1.98
CA PRO A 127 -13.17 11.79 -2.83
C PRO A 127 -12.11 12.84 -3.13
N LEU A 128 -12.10 13.37 -4.35
CA LEU A 128 -11.40 14.61 -4.64
C LEU A 128 -12.10 15.76 -3.92
N GLU A 129 -11.33 16.70 -3.36
CA GLU A 129 -11.90 17.91 -2.75
C GLU A 129 -12.77 18.68 -3.75
N THR A 130 -12.42 18.62 -5.03
CA THR A 130 -13.22 19.15 -6.14
C THR A 130 -13.23 18.12 -7.27
N PRO A 131 -14.40 17.60 -7.69
CA PRO A 131 -14.51 16.71 -8.84
C PRO A 131 -13.94 17.35 -10.11
N VAL A 132 -13.17 16.58 -10.87
CA VAL A 132 -12.43 17.09 -12.05
C VAL A 132 -12.97 16.54 -13.36
N SER A 133 -12.75 17.25 -14.45
CA SER A 133 -13.20 16.83 -15.78
C SER A 133 -12.52 15.53 -16.20
N ALA A 134 -13.29 14.57 -16.73
CA ALA A 134 -12.73 13.35 -17.29
C ALA A 134 -12.11 13.55 -18.69
N ARG A 135 -12.36 14.70 -19.34
CA ARG A 135 -11.82 15.05 -20.68
C ARG A 135 -10.33 15.39 -20.68
N LYS A 136 -9.77 15.61 -19.49
CA LYS A 136 -8.34 15.82 -19.30
C LYS A 136 -7.76 14.60 -18.59
N PRO A 137 -6.48 14.27 -18.82
CA PRO A 137 -5.88 13.14 -18.13
C PRO A 137 -5.95 13.30 -16.61
N PHE A 138 -6.55 12.31 -15.96
CA PHE A 138 -6.46 12.12 -14.52
C PHE A 138 -5.46 11.00 -14.26
N SER A 139 -4.64 11.14 -13.23
CA SER A 139 -3.69 10.09 -12.85
C SER A 139 -3.52 10.03 -11.35
N PHE A 140 -3.20 8.86 -10.82
CA PHE A 140 -2.83 8.71 -9.42
C PHE A 140 -1.78 7.63 -9.23
N GLN A 141 -1.14 7.66 -8.06
CA GLN A 141 -0.22 6.65 -7.57
C GLN A 141 -0.56 6.35 -6.12
N VAL A 142 -0.31 5.11 -5.69
CA VAL A 142 -0.35 4.72 -4.28
C VAL A 142 1.07 4.36 -3.86
N TYR A 143 1.64 5.09 -2.90
CA TYR A 143 2.99 4.82 -2.40
C TYR A 143 3.23 5.45 -1.03
N ASP A 144 4.13 4.83 -0.26
CA ASP A 144 4.65 5.36 0.98
C ASP A 144 5.96 6.12 0.74
N PRO A 145 6.02 7.45 0.97
CA PRO A 145 7.26 8.22 0.85
C PRO A 145 8.38 7.75 1.79
N THR A 146 8.04 7.07 2.88
CA THR A 146 8.99 6.57 3.90
C THR A 146 9.51 5.17 3.60
N TYR A 147 8.84 4.43 2.70
CA TYR A 147 9.14 3.05 2.31
C TYR A 147 8.87 2.01 3.43
N PHE A 148 8.00 2.33 4.39
CA PHE A 148 7.57 1.39 5.43
C PHE A 148 6.53 0.39 4.89
N VAL A 149 5.57 0.89 4.11
CA VAL A 149 4.53 0.12 3.42
C VAL A 149 4.84 0.00 1.94
N ALA A 150 4.85 -1.23 1.41
CA ALA A 150 4.91 -1.47 -0.03
C ALA A 150 3.50 -1.62 -0.59
N PHE A 151 3.20 -0.84 -1.62
CA PHE A 151 1.94 -0.92 -2.35
C PHE A 151 2.20 -1.46 -3.75
N ASP A 152 1.50 -2.53 -4.10
CA ASP A 152 1.48 -3.05 -5.47
C ASP A 152 0.05 -3.20 -5.94
N PHE A 153 -0.20 -2.82 -7.19
CA PHE A 153 -1.49 -3.07 -7.80
C PHE A 153 -1.67 -4.58 -8.03
N GLU A 154 -2.91 -5.03 -7.88
CA GLU A 154 -3.29 -6.40 -8.23
C GLU A 154 -2.89 -6.74 -9.67
N LYS A 155 -2.53 -8.01 -9.91
CA LYS A 155 -2.08 -8.46 -11.24
C LYS A 155 -3.22 -8.57 -12.24
N GLN A 156 -4.41 -8.92 -11.76
CA GLN A 156 -5.61 -9.12 -12.56
C GLN A 156 -6.62 -8.02 -12.25
N ASP A 157 -7.04 -7.29 -13.29
CA ASP A 157 -8.02 -6.21 -13.22
C ASP A 157 -7.80 -5.23 -12.05
N PRO A 158 -6.59 -4.63 -11.92
CA PRO A 158 -6.26 -3.76 -10.79
C PRO A 158 -7.11 -2.50 -10.71
N ILE A 159 -7.62 -2.03 -11.86
CA ILE A 159 -8.35 -0.78 -11.98
C ILE A 159 -9.68 -1.03 -12.68
N ALA A 160 -10.77 -0.71 -12.00
CA ALA A 160 -12.11 -0.66 -12.56
C ALA A 160 -12.54 0.77 -12.89
N LEU A 161 -13.49 0.89 -13.81
CA LEU A 161 -14.13 2.14 -14.22
C LEU A 161 -15.64 2.03 -13.98
N ALA A 162 -16.12 2.44 -12.81
CA ALA A 162 -17.55 2.34 -12.49
C ALA A 162 -18.34 3.51 -13.06
N ALA A 163 -19.36 3.20 -13.87
CA ALA A 163 -20.23 4.20 -14.51
C ALA A 163 -19.45 5.30 -15.26
N ALA A 164 -18.31 4.94 -15.85
CA ALA A 164 -17.47 5.87 -16.58
C ALA A 164 -18.15 6.35 -17.88
N PRO A 165 -17.87 7.59 -18.33
CA PRO A 165 -18.24 8.04 -19.67
C PRO A 165 -17.81 7.04 -20.76
N SER A 166 -18.62 6.92 -21.80
CA SER A 166 -18.32 6.02 -22.93
C SER A 166 -16.97 6.37 -23.55
N GLY A 167 -16.11 5.35 -23.71
CA GLY A 167 -14.77 5.49 -24.27
C GLY A 167 -13.67 5.83 -23.27
N CYS A 168 -13.97 5.93 -21.97
CA CYS A 168 -12.93 5.99 -20.95
C CYS A 168 -12.06 4.73 -20.96
N SER A 169 -10.78 4.91 -20.67
CA SER A 169 -9.80 3.84 -20.57
C SER A 169 -8.79 4.12 -19.45
N THR A 170 -8.13 3.05 -19.01
CA THR A 170 -7.09 3.09 -17.97
C THR A 170 -5.79 2.49 -18.50
N SER A 171 -4.66 3.07 -18.09
CA SER A 171 -3.33 2.54 -18.34
C SER A 171 -2.50 2.53 -17.06
N LEU A 172 -1.74 1.45 -16.83
CA LEU A 172 -0.78 1.35 -15.74
C LEU A 172 0.62 1.56 -16.29
N VAL A 173 1.20 2.72 -15.98
CA VAL A 173 2.56 3.08 -16.35
C VAL A 173 3.49 2.61 -15.23
N GLN A 174 4.22 1.53 -15.52
CA GLN A 174 5.25 1.01 -14.62
C GLN A 174 6.39 2.01 -14.43
N PRO A 175 7.02 2.04 -13.25
CA PRO A 175 8.20 2.86 -13.02
C PRO A 175 9.33 2.46 -13.97
N LYS A 176 10.17 3.42 -14.35
CA LYS A 176 11.40 3.12 -15.09
C LYS A 176 12.38 2.39 -14.15
N PRO A 177 13.23 1.49 -14.68
CA PRO A 177 14.33 0.94 -13.91
C PRO A 177 15.18 2.05 -13.30
N LEU A 178 15.60 1.86 -12.05
CA LEU A 178 16.47 2.80 -11.36
C LEU A 178 17.80 2.94 -12.11
N LEU A 179 18.30 4.17 -12.19
CA LEU A 179 19.66 4.44 -12.68
C LEU A 179 20.69 3.94 -11.66
N SER A 180 21.93 3.68 -12.09
CA SER A 180 23.00 3.15 -11.22
C SER A 180 23.21 3.97 -9.95
N ALA A 181 23.17 5.30 -10.04
CA ALA A 181 23.29 6.20 -8.90
C ALA A 181 22.10 6.09 -7.92
N GLU A 182 20.90 5.79 -8.43
CA GLU A 182 19.70 5.60 -7.60
C GLU A 182 19.73 4.22 -6.92
N THR A 183 20.20 3.19 -7.64
CA THR A 183 20.47 1.87 -7.08
C THR A 183 21.50 1.94 -5.95
N GLN A 184 22.56 2.74 -6.13
CA GLN A 184 23.57 2.94 -5.09
C GLN A 184 22.99 3.62 -3.85
N LYS A 185 22.22 4.71 -4.02
CA LYS A 185 21.51 5.36 -2.90
C LYS A 185 20.54 4.43 -2.18
N LEU A 186 19.80 3.60 -2.91
CA LEU A 186 18.91 2.60 -2.31
C LEU A 186 19.70 1.54 -1.52
N SER A 187 20.87 1.15 -2.04
CA SER A 187 21.77 0.22 -1.36
C SER A 187 22.36 0.83 -0.08
N GLU A 188 22.77 2.10 -0.13
CA GLU A 188 23.25 2.85 1.04
C GLU A 188 22.16 3.02 2.11
N ALA A 189 20.93 3.33 1.70
CA ALA A 189 19.76 3.38 2.58
C ALA A 189 19.53 2.03 3.27
N PHE A 190 19.62 0.93 2.52
CA PHE A 190 19.56 -0.43 3.05
C PHE A 190 20.66 -0.71 4.10
N PHE A 191 21.91 -0.36 3.80
CA PHE A 191 23.02 -0.59 4.73
C PHE A 191 23.00 0.31 5.96
N SER A 192 22.49 1.54 5.83
CA SER A 192 22.38 2.51 6.91
C SER A 192 21.12 2.36 7.75
N ASN A 193 20.18 1.49 7.34
CA ASN A 193 18.85 1.35 7.94
C ASN A 193 18.10 2.69 8.01
N MET A 194 18.25 3.52 6.97
CA MET A 194 17.55 4.80 6.81
C MET A 194 16.67 4.76 5.55
N SER A 195 15.61 5.58 5.53
CA SER A 195 14.76 5.71 4.33
C SER A 195 15.57 6.28 3.16
N PRO A 196 15.39 5.77 1.92
CA PRO A 196 16.04 6.32 0.73
C PRO A 196 15.52 7.73 0.36
N GLY A 197 14.47 8.21 1.04
CA GLY A 197 13.87 9.53 0.88
C GLY A 197 12.62 9.52 -0.01
N ALA A 198 11.80 10.56 0.14
CA ALA A 198 10.49 10.69 -0.51
C ALA A 198 10.53 10.61 -2.05
N ASP A 199 11.65 10.98 -2.67
CA ASP A 199 11.84 10.92 -4.12
C ASP A 199 11.78 9.48 -4.67
N PHE A 200 12.14 8.47 -3.86
CA PHE A 200 12.12 7.07 -4.29
C PHE A 200 10.72 6.48 -4.32
N GLY A 201 9.84 6.84 -3.38
CA GLY A 201 8.45 6.38 -3.37
C GLY A 201 7.72 6.76 -4.66
N ILE A 202 7.91 7.99 -5.15
CA ILE A 202 7.32 8.45 -6.42
C ILE A 202 7.89 7.71 -7.63
N LYS A 203 9.21 7.48 -7.66
CA LYS A 203 9.92 6.90 -8.80
C LYS A 203 9.66 5.42 -8.98
N LEU A 204 9.34 4.71 -7.90
CA LEU A 204 9.07 3.28 -7.88
C LEU A 204 7.58 2.95 -7.92
N ALA A 205 6.70 3.93 -7.73
CA ALA A 205 5.26 3.72 -7.79
C ALA A 205 4.77 3.53 -9.22
N THR A 206 3.89 2.55 -9.41
CA THR A 206 3.10 2.44 -10.64
C THR A 206 2.11 3.61 -10.73
N ARG A 207 2.03 4.25 -11.89
CA ARG A 207 1.07 5.32 -12.17
C ARG A 207 -0.12 4.81 -12.95
N VAL A 208 -1.31 5.01 -12.39
CA VAL A 208 -2.56 4.81 -13.11
C VAL A 208 -2.90 6.09 -13.85
N VAL A 209 -3.22 5.99 -15.13
CA VAL A 209 -3.69 7.09 -15.97
C VAL A 209 -5.08 6.74 -16.49
N VAL A 210 -6.02 7.66 -16.32
CA VAL A 210 -7.39 7.60 -16.81
C VAL A 210 -7.54 8.64 -17.90
N ALA A 211 -8.01 8.21 -19.07
CA ALA A 211 -8.28 9.10 -20.19
C ALA A 211 -9.67 8.81 -20.76
N CYS A 212 -10.47 9.86 -20.92
CA CYS A 212 -11.78 9.81 -21.54
C CYS A 212 -11.85 10.79 -22.72
N PRO A 213 -12.71 10.53 -23.73
CA PRO A 213 -12.85 11.38 -24.91
C PRO A 213 -13.52 12.75 -24.63
#